data_AF-A0A257LZR4-F1
#
_entry.id   AF-A0A257LZR4-F1
#
_cell.length_a   1.000
_cell.length_b   1.000
_cell.length_c   1.000
_cell.angle_alpha   90.00
_cell.angle_beta   90.00
_cell.angle_gamma   90.00
#
_symmetry.space_group_name_H-M   'P 1'
#
loop_
_entity.id
_entity.type
_entity.pdbx_description
1 polymer ?
#
loop_
_entity_poly.entity_id
_entity_poly.type
_entity_poly.pdbx_seq_one_letter_code
_entity_poly.pdbx_strand_id
1 'polypeptide(L)'
;RVLKDCVTLSFRFNVISRLGTHELEKRFNEAALGLQSGSVTRASGVRGLLQAVYVDDDQFRADFEVFRQSISSKGKKIIRYILCELERQNSGHDLSWSTASATIEHILPDHLDDHWATIFSEDEHDRYVERLGNYALLEHGKNRGIGQLPFADKSLAFETSQYGLTSELSAFVEWSPTIINERQKRLAKLATSVWRFP
;
A
#
# COMPACT_ATOMS: atom_id res chain seq x y z
N ARG A 1 -0.21 -20.58 8.72
CA ARG A 1 -0.93 -19.74 9.71
C ARG A 1 0.05 -18.75 10.35
N VAL A 2 1.03 -19.21 11.14
CA VAL A 2 2.06 -18.33 11.77
C VAL A 2 2.83 -17.47 10.75
N LEU A 3 3.20 -18.00 9.60
CA LEU A 3 3.88 -17.20 8.56
C LEU A 3 3.07 -15.97 8.12
N LYS A 4 1.74 -16.10 7.97
CA LYS A 4 0.86 -14.97 7.65
C LYS A 4 0.88 -13.94 8.78
N ASP A 5 0.83 -14.41 10.03
CA ASP A 5 0.90 -13.57 11.22
C ASP A 5 2.23 -12.78 11.25
N CYS A 6 3.37 -13.43 10.95
CA CYS A 6 4.67 -12.77 10.83
C CYS A 6 4.74 -11.73 9.71
N VAL A 7 4.14 -12.02 8.54
CA VAL A 7 4.06 -11.05 7.43
C VAL A 7 3.24 -9.83 7.84
N THR A 8 2.07 -10.03 8.46
CA THR A 8 1.24 -8.95 8.98
C THR A 8 2.01 -8.06 9.95
N LEU A 9 2.68 -8.66 10.95
CA LEU A 9 3.44 -7.91 11.94
C LEU A 9 4.61 -7.14 11.31
N SER A 10 5.38 -7.81 10.45
CA SER A 10 6.51 -7.17 9.77
C SER A 10 6.05 -5.99 8.90
N PHE A 11 4.92 -6.15 8.23
CA PHE A 11 4.35 -5.11 7.38
C PHE A 11 3.86 -3.91 8.19
N ARG A 12 3.06 -4.15 9.23
CA ARG A 12 2.58 -3.07 10.11
C ARG A 12 3.73 -2.35 10.80
N PHE A 13 4.62 -3.10 11.45
CA PHE A 13 5.64 -2.57 12.34
C PHE A 13 6.78 -1.89 11.57
N ASN A 14 7.37 -2.56 10.57
CA ASN A 14 8.56 -2.05 9.88
C ASN A 14 8.22 -1.25 8.62
N VAL A 15 7.24 -1.68 7.83
CA VAL A 15 6.97 -1.06 6.52
C VAL A 15 6.15 0.21 6.69
N ILE A 16 4.97 0.10 7.30
CA ILE A 16 4.05 1.24 7.43
C ILE A 16 4.45 2.15 8.59
N SER A 17 4.64 1.60 9.79
CA SER A 17 4.93 2.40 11.00
C SER A 17 6.40 2.78 11.15
N ARG A 18 7.29 2.21 10.31
CA ARG A 18 8.74 2.48 10.29
C ARG A 18 9.43 2.36 11.66
N LEU A 19 8.93 1.49 12.52
CA LEU A 19 9.49 1.24 13.84
C LEU A 19 10.81 0.46 13.73
N GLY A 20 11.67 0.60 14.74
CA GLY A 20 12.99 -0.03 14.75
C GLY A 20 12.90 -1.57 14.80
N THR A 21 13.66 -2.25 13.95
CA THR A 21 13.51 -3.71 13.74
C THR A 21 13.91 -4.57 14.96
N HIS A 22 14.68 -4.03 15.89
CA HIS A 22 15.23 -4.73 17.05
C HIS A 22 14.16 -5.46 17.88
N GLU A 23 13.02 -4.82 18.17
CA GLU A 23 11.98 -5.44 19.01
C GLU A 23 11.25 -6.55 18.23
N LEU A 24 10.97 -6.34 16.94
CA LEU A 24 10.37 -7.36 16.09
C LEU A 24 11.27 -8.60 15.97
N GLU A 25 12.57 -8.39 15.71
CA GLU A 25 13.57 -9.45 15.62
C GLU A 25 13.68 -10.25 16.92
N LYS A 26 13.71 -9.55 18.06
CA LYS A 26 13.72 -10.17 19.38
C LYS A 26 12.50 -11.08 19.58
N ARG A 27 11.28 -10.59 19.30
CA ARG A 27 10.06 -11.42 19.45
C ARG A 27 10.00 -12.59 18.49
N PHE A 28 10.50 -12.42 17.26
CA PHE A 28 10.60 -13.51 16.30
C PHE A 28 11.58 -14.58 16.77
N ASN A 29 12.72 -14.16 17.35
CA ASN A 29 13.69 -15.07 17.93
C ASN A 29 13.12 -15.83 19.14
N GLU A 30 12.47 -15.13 20.08
CA GLU A 30 11.80 -15.74 21.24
C GLU A 30 10.77 -16.80 20.81
N ALA A 31 9.94 -16.48 19.81
CA ALA A 31 8.98 -17.43 19.26
C ALA A 31 9.64 -18.65 18.59
N ALA A 32 10.73 -18.45 17.85
CA ALA A 32 11.46 -19.53 17.20
C ALA A 32 12.13 -20.47 18.23
N LEU A 33 12.77 -19.91 19.27
CA LEU A 33 13.36 -20.68 20.37
C LEU A 33 12.27 -21.44 21.17
N GLY A 34 11.11 -20.82 21.38
CA GLY A 34 9.96 -21.47 22.01
C GLY A 34 9.49 -22.71 21.25
N LEU A 35 9.41 -22.61 19.91
CA LEU A 35 9.10 -23.74 19.04
C LEU A 35 10.19 -24.82 19.06
N GLN A 36 11.46 -24.41 18.97
CA GLN A 36 12.59 -25.33 18.94
C GLN A 36 12.74 -26.13 20.26
N SER A 37 12.51 -25.47 21.39
CA SER A 37 12.56 -26.10 22.73
C SER A 37 11.33 -26.95 23.06
N GLY A 38 10.26 -26.86 22.27
CA GLY A 38 8.98 -27.52 22.54
C GLY A 38 8.14 -26.86 23.64
N SER A 39 8.58 -25.71 24.19
CA SER A 39 7.81 -24.94 25.19
C SER A 39 6.56 -24.27 24.57
N VAL A 40 6.60 -24.00 23.27
CA VAL A 40 5.44 -23.58 22.47
C VAL A 40 5.21 -24.60 21.37
N THR A 41 4.02 -25.18 21.30
CA THR A 41 3.67 -26.22 20.31
C THR A 41 2.49 -25.85 19.42
N ARG A 42 1.86 -24.70 19.68
CA ARG A 42 0.64 -24.25 19.00
C ARG A 42 0.78 -22.82 18.51
N ALA A 43 0.07 -22.51 17.42
CA ALA A 43 0.04 -21.16 16.84
C ALA A 43 -0.45 -20.09 17.83
N SER A 44 -1.38 -20.43 18.74
CA SER A 44 -1.85 -19.49 19.78
C SER A 44 -0.74 -19.08 20.75
N GLY A 45 0.13 -20.01 21.14
CA GLY A 45 1.29 -19.69 21.99
C GLY A 45 2.29 -18.78 21.27
N VAL A 46 2.55 -19.05 19.98
CA VAL A 46 3.38 -18.16 19.15
C VAL A 46 2.76 -16.76 19.08
N ARG A 47 1.45 -16.65 18.87
CA ARG A 47 0.76 -15.34 18.84
C ARG A 47 0.90 -14.58 20.14
N GLY A 48 0.80 -15.26 21.28
CA GLY A 48 1.03 -14.65 22.59
C GLY A 48 2.41 -13.99 22.71
N LEU A 49 3.46 -14.63 22.18
CA LEU A 49 4.81 -14.07 22.17
C LEU A 49 4.97 -12.89 21.21
N LEU A 50 4.24 -12.91 20.08
CA LEU A 50 4.32 -11.90 19.04
C LEU A 50 3.37 -10.70 19.25
N GLN A 51 2.41 -10.79 20.17
CA GLN A 51 1.39 -9.77 20.39
C GLN A 51 1.98 -8.39 20.72
N ALA A 52 3.11 -8.35 21.42
CA ALA A 52 3.75 -7.10 21.85
C ALA A 52 4.26 -6.22 20.70
N VAL A 53 4.45 -6.78 19.51
CA VAL A 53 4.89 -6.07 18.30
C VAL A 53 3.76 -5.85 17.30
N TYR A 54 2.51 -6.06 17.72
CA TYR A 54 1.37 -5.66 16.92
C TYR A 54 1.12 -4.16 17.07
N VAL A 55 1.21 -3.43 15.96
CA VAL A 55 0.72 -2.05 15.88
C VAL A 55 -0.79 -2.10 15.73
N ASP A 56 -1.51 -1.48 16.67
CA ASP A 56 -2.97 -1.45 16.66
C ASP A 56 -3.53 -0.73 15.44
N ASP A 57 -4.83 -0.91 15.20
CA ASP A 57 -5.49 -0.40 13.99
C ASP A 57 -5.51 1.13 13.90
N ASP A 58 -5.53 1.84 15.02
CA ASP A 58 -5.57 3.31 15.02
C ASP A 58 -4.21 3.89 14.66
N GLN A 59 -3.14 3.41 15.30
CA GLN A 59 -1.78 3.83 14.97
C GLN A 59 -1.41 3.40 13.54
N PHE A 60 -1.69 2.15 13.16
CA PHE A 60 -1.40 1.65 11.81
C PHE A 60 -2.13 2.45 10.73
N ARG A 61 -3.41 2.80 10.97
CA ARG A 61 -4.19 3.64 10.05
C ARG A 61 -3.59 5.05 9.96
N ALA A 62 -3.25 5.68 11.08
CA ALA A 62 -2.64 7.02 11.08
C ALA A 62 -1.30 7.04 10.31
N ASP A 63 -0.44 6.05 10.52
CA ASP A 63 0.83 5.92 9.80
C ASP A 63 0.61 5.67 8.30
N PHE A 64 -0.36 4.82 7.94
CA PHE A 64 -0.72 4.58 6.55
C PHE A 64 -1.27 5.84 5.89
N GLU A 65 -2.07 6.64 6.61
CA GLU A 65 -2.60 7.91 6.11
C GLU A 65 -1.49 8.89 5.74
N VAL A 66 -0.30 8.84 6.37
CA VAL A 66 0.86 9.70 6.04
C VAL A 66 1.95 8.99 5.22
N PHE A 67 1.83 7.68 5.00
CA PHE A 67 2.85 6.88 4.33
C PHE A 67 3.19 7.36 2.91
N ARG A 68 4.48 7.33 2.60
CA ARG A 68 5.08 7.66 1.31
C ARG A 68 6.12 6.62 0.92
N GLN A 69 6.22 6.32 -0.37
CA GLN A 69 7.20 5.38 -0.90
C GLN A 69 7.60 5.74 -2.34
N SER A 70 8.87 6.09 -2.54
CA SER A 70 9.47 6.33 -3.86
C SER A 70 9.43 5.10 -4.77
N ILE A 71 9.32 5.27 -6.10
CA ILE A 71 9.47 4.17 -7.08
C ILE A 71 10.95 3.86 -7.36
N SER A 72 11.66 3.37 -6.35
CA SER A 72 12.95 2.69 -6.52
C SER A 72 12.74 1.20 -6.88
N SER A 73 13.78 0.45 -7.25
CA SER A 73 13.65 -0.98 -7.53
C SER A 73 13.03 -1.77 -6.35
N LYS A 74 13.33 -1.37 -5.11
CA LYS A 74 12.71 -1.93 -3.89
C LYS A 74 11.32 -1.32 -3.65
N GLY A 75 11.20 0.00 -3.76
CA GLY A 75 9.95 0.72 -3.52
C GLY A 75 8.81 0.27 -4.44
N LYS A 76 9.11 0.03 -5.72
CA LYS A 76 8.14 -0.51 -6.70
C LYS A 76 7.56 -1.85 -6.26
N LYS A 77 8.37 -2.73 -5.66
CA LYS A 77 7.90 -4.01 -5.12
C LYS A 77 6.98 -3.81 -3.91
N ILE A 78 7.32 -2.86 -3.03
CA ILE A 78 6.51 -2.52 -1.86
C ILE A 78 5.17 -1.94 -2.29
N ILE A 79 5.16 -0.89 -3.13
CA ILE A 79 3.93 -0.26 -3.64
C ILE A 79 3.03 -1.31 -4.29
N ARG A 80 3.61 -2.16 -5.15
CA ARG A 80 2.88 -3.20 -5.85
C ARG A 80 2.30 -4.25 -4.90
N TYR A 81 3.07 -4.69 -3.90
CA TYR A 81 2.57 -5.58 -2.86
C TYR A 81 1.34 -4.97 -2.17
N ILE A 82 1.46 -3.71 -1.73
CA ILE A 82 0.40 -2.99 -1.02
C ILE A 82 -0.86 -2.87 -1.88
N LEU A 83 -0.73 -2.37 -3.11
CA LEU A 83 -1.86 -2.15 -3.99
C LEU A 83 -2.53 -3.47 -4.40
N CYS A 84 -1.78 -4.55 -4.66
CA CYS A 84 -2.38 -5.85 -4.97
C CYS A 84 -3.15 -6.45 -3.80
N GLU A 85 -2.63 -6.32 -2.57
CA GLU A 85 -3.32 -6.83 -1.37
C GLU A 85 -4.58 -6.02 -1.06
N LEU A 86 -4.55 -4.70 -1.26
CA LEU A 86 -5.73 -3.83 -1.16
C LEU A 86 -6.77 -4.17 -2.24
N GLU A 87 -6.33 -4.34 -3.49
CA GLU A 87 -7.20 -4.69 -4.61
C GLU A 87 -7.87 -6.05 -4.37
N ARG A 88 -7.11 -7.06 -3.93
CA ARG A 88 -7.67 -8.38 -3.58
C ARG A 88 -8.73 -8.28 -2.49
N GLN A 89 -8.53 -7.41 -1.51
CA GLN A 89 -9.51 -7.17 -0.44
C GLN A 89 -10.74 -6.41 -0.93
N ASN A 90 -10.58 -5.48 -1.87
CA ASN A 90 -11.68 -4.68 -2.43
C ASN A 90 -12.56 -5.50 -3.37
N SER A 91 -11.96 -6.22 -4.32
CA SER A 91 -12.69 -6.91 -5.38
C SER A 91 -12.96 -8.39 -5.09
N GLY A 92 -12.24 -9.00 -4.14
CA GLY A 92 -12.30 -10.44 -3.85
C GLY A 92 -11.61 -11.30 -4.91
N HIS A 93 -11.05 -10.71 -5.98
CA HIS A 93 -10.31 -11.44 -7.00
C HIS A 93 -8.92 -11.81 -6.53
N ASP A 94 -8.48 -13.04 -6.82
CA ASP A 94 -7.14 -13.48 -6.46
C ASP A 94 -6.09 -12.78 -7.33
N LEU A 95 -5.43 -11.78 -6.73
CA LEU A 95 -4.39 -10.99 -7.36
C LEU A 95 -3.08 -11.16 -6.59
N SER A 96 -2.11 -11.80 -7.21
CA SER A 96 -0.77 -11.97 -6.64
C SER A 96 0.18 -10.87 -7.14
N TRP A 97 0.79 -10.16 -6.20
CA TRP A 97 1.77 -9.12 -6.51
C TRP A 97 2.97 -9.65 -7.30
N SER A 98 3.34 -10.93 -7.16
CA SER A 98 4.51 -11.52 -7.82
C SER A 98 4.25 -11.99 -9.24
N THR A 99 3.01 -12.31 -9.60
CA THR A 99 2.65 -12.87 -10.92
C THR A 99 1.72 -11.99 -11.74
N ALA A 100 1.06 -11.00 -11.14
CA ALA A 100 0.17 -10.10 -11.88
C ALA A 100 0.90 -9.40 -13.05
N SER A 101 0.20 -9.17 -14.17
CA SER A 101 0.72 -8.33 -15.25
C SER A 101 0.53 -6.82 -14.95
N ALA A 102 0.01 -6.48 -13.77
CA ALA A 102 -0.26 -5.11 -13.34
C ALA A 102 0.99 -4.23 -13.36
N THR A 103 0.85 -3.00 -13.83
CA THR A 103 1.85 -1.94 -13.66
C THR A 103 1.40 -0.95 -12.60
N ILE A 104 2.31 -0.11 -12.13
CA ILE A 104 1.97 1.00 -11.23
C ILE A 104 1.90 2.25 -12.08
N GLU A 105 0.75 2.93 -12.04
CA GLU A 105 0.57 4.25 -12.62
C GLU A 105 0.78 5.34 -11.57
N HIS A 106 1.43 6.42 -11.99
CA HIS A 106 1.53 7.69 -11.25
C HIS A 106 0.42 8.62 -11.73
N ILE A 107 -0.60 8.86 -10.93
CA ILE A 107 -1.72 9.70 -11.37
C ILE A 107 -1.24 11.16 -11.51
N LEU A 108 -0.73 11.74 -10.41
CA LEU A 108 0.19 12.89 -10.45
C LEU A 108 1.57 12.37 -10.88
N PRO A 109 2.11 12.82 -12.01
CA PRO A 109 3.36 12.29 -12.54
C PRO A 109 4.61 12.67 -11.73
N ASP A 110 5.74 12.01 -12.01
CA ASP A 110 7.01 12.17 -11.29
C ASP A 110 7.72 13.52 -11.53
N HIS A 111 7.29 14.26 -12.55
CA HIS A 111 7.68 15.64 -12.83
C HIS A 111 6.45 16.44 -13.25
N LEU A 112 6.45 17.75 -12.94
CA LEU A 112 5.42 18.67 -13.37
C LEU A 112 5.70 19.15 -14.79
N ASP A 113 4.72 18.99 -15.68
CA ASP A 113 4.66 19.74 -16.93
C ASP A 113 3.82 21.02 -16.75
N ASP A 114 3.67 21.81 -17.81
CA ASP A 114 2.90 23.05 -17.78
C ASP A 114 1.46 22.84 -17.29
N HIS A 115 0.84 21.69 -17.56
CA HIS A 115 -0.52 21.40 -17.12
C HIS A 115 -0.56 21.11 -15.63
N TRP A 116 0.25 20.16 -15.15
CA TRP A 116 0.28 19.78 -13.74
C TRP A 116 0.79 20.91 -12.83
N ALA A 117 1.68 21.77 -13.34
CA ALA A 117 2.14 22.97 -12.63
C ALA A 117 1.04 24.02 -12.40
N THR A 118 -0.09 23.96 -13.13
CA THR A 118 -1.26 24.81 -12.82
C THR A 118 -2.07 24.32 -11.63
N ILE A 119 -1.89 23.06 -11.23
CA ILE A 119 -2.68 22.38 -10.19
C ILE A 119 -1.85 22.15 -8.93
N PHE A 120 -0.56 21.84 -9.09
CA PHE A 120 0.38 21.58 -8.00
C PHE A 120 1.55 22.55 -8.07
N SER A 121 1.85 23.18 -6.94
CA SER A 121 3.17 23.79 -6.74
C SER A 121 4.26 22.72 -6.60
N GLU A 122 5.53 23.11 -6.80
CA GLU A 122 6.68 22.23 -6.56
C GLU A 122 6.68 21.65 -5.14
N ASP A 123 6.39 22.48 -4.12
CA ASP A 123 6.29 22.05 -2.72
C ASP A 123 5.17 21.02 -2.50
N GLU A 124 4.03 21.15 -3.20
CA GLU A 124 2.95 20.17 -3.14
C GLU A 124 3.32 18.89 -3.89
N HIS A 125 3.92 19.00 -5.07
CA HIS A 125 4.40 17.85 -5.83
C HIS A 125 5.35 16.99 -4.99
N ASP A 126 6.37 17.61 -4.38
CA ASP A 126 7.32 16.96 -3.50
C ASP A 126 6.67 16.24 -2.31
N ARG A 127 5.50 16.72 -1.85
CA ARG A 127 4.73 16.12 -0.75
C ARG A 127 3.81 14.99 -1.22
N TYR A 128 3.26 15.10 -2.42
CA TYR A 128 2.14 14.26 -2.87
C TYR A 128 2.51 13.19 -3.89
N VAL A 129 3.58 13.36 -4.67
CA VAL A 129 3.94 12.47 -5.78
C VAL A 129 4.19 11.02 -5.34
N GLU A 130 4.77 10.83 -4.14
CA GLU A 130 5.10 9.49 -3.60
C GLU A 130 4.06 8.92 -2.62
N ARG A 131 2.87 9.52 -2.56
CA ARG A 131 1.78 9.04 -1.71
C ARG A 131 1.16 7.78 -2.31
N LEU A 132 0.81 6.80 -1.49
CA LEU A 132 0.07 5.62 -1.98
C LEU A 132 -1.27 6.00 -2.61
N GLY A 133 -1.91 7.05 -2.10
CA GLY A 133 -3.11 7.65 -2.69
C GLY A 133 -2.91 8.09 -4.14
N ASN A 134 -1.68 8.41 -4.55
CA ASN A 134 -1.31 8.82 -5.90
C ASN A 134 -1.00 7.64 -6.86
N TYR A 135 -0.89 6.43 -6.33
CA TYR A 135 -0.59 5.24 -7.12
C TYR A 135 -1.83 4.41 -7.42
N ALA A 136 -1.87 3.87 -8.63
CA ALA A 136 -2.91 2.94 -9.07
C ALA A 136 -2.30 1.70 -9.74
N LEU A 137 -2.97 0.55 -9.63
CA LEU A 137 -2.66 -0.58 -10.50
C LEU A 137 -3.27 -0.32 -11.86
N LEU A 138 -2.53 -0.57 -12.93
CA LEU A 138 -3.07 -0.40 -14.27
C LEU A 138 -2.46 -1.41 -15.24
N GLU A 139 -3.23 -1.83 -16.23
CA GLU A 139 -2.77 -2.71 -17.28
C GLU A 139 -1.65 -2.05 -18.09
N HIS A 140 -0.60 -2.81 -18.41
CA HIS A 140 0.57 -2.29 -19.15
C HIS A 140 0.18 -1.54 -20.44
N GLY A 141 -0.78 -2.07 -21.21
CA GLY A 141 -1.23 -1.45 -22.46
C GLY A 141 -1.87 -0.08 -22.25
N LYS A 142 -2.68 0.08 -21.19
CA LYS A 142 -3.32 1.34 -20.83
C LYS A 142 -2.32 2.32 -20.25
N ASN A 143 -1.47 1.85 -19.34
CA ASN A 143 -0.47 2.69 -18.68
C ASN A 143 0.52 3.32 -19.67
N ARG A 144 0.95 2.56 -20.68
CA ARG A 144 1.82 3.07 -21.75
C ARG A 144 1.20 4.25 -22.52
N GLY A 145 -0.13 4.34 -22.60
CA GLY A 145 -0.83 5.34 -23.38
C GLY A 145 -1.18 6.63 -22.64
N ILE A 146 -1.13 6.64 -21.29
CA ILE A 146 -1.67 7.76 -20.50
C ILE A 146 -0.62 8.65 -19.83
N GLY A 147 0.59 8.15 -19.58
CA GLY A 147 1.78 8.93 -19.19
C GLY A 147 1.53 10.22 -18.40
N GLN A 148 1.84 11.37 -19.00
CA GLN A 148 1.72 12.71 -18.40
C GLN A 148 0.35 13.38 -18.68
N LEU A 149 -0.59 12.68 -19.32
CA LEU A 149 -1.85 13.30 -19.73
C LEU A 149 -2.59 13.94 -18.54
N PRO A 150 -3.39 15.00 -18.79
CA PRO A 150 -4.34 15.53 -17.83
C PRO A 150 -5.17 14.44 -17.18
N PHE A 151 -5.55 14.62 -15.91
CA PHE A 151 -6.35 13.63 -15.18
C PHE A 151 -7.65 13.26 -15.91
N ALA A 152 -8.31 14.22 -16.53
CA ALA A 152 -9.54 13.98 -17.30
C ALA A 152 -9.34 12.94 -18.42
N ASP A 153 -8.18 12.96 -19.09
CA ASP A 153 -7.85 12.00 -20.13
C ASP A 153 -7.42 10.64 -19.55
N LYS A 154 -6.66 10.67 -18.43
CA LYS A 154 -6.32 9.43 -17.69
C LYS A 154 -7.56 8.70 -17.19
N SER A 155 -8.57 9.45 -16.76
CA SER A 155 -9.85 8.95 -16.22
C SER A 155 -10.55 8.00 -17.20
N LEU A 156 -10.47 8.26 -18.51
CA LEU A 156 -11.03 7.39 -19.55
C LEU A 156 -10.39 5.99 -19.55
N ALA A 157 -9.09 5.90 -19.27
CA ALA A 157 -8.40 4.60 -19.16
C ALA A 157 -8.72 3.90 -17.83
N PHE A 158 -8.90 4.67 -16.75
CA PHE A 158 -9.26 4.16 -15.44
C PHE A 158 -10.65 3.52 -15.44
N GLU A 159 -11.64 4.17 -16.06
CA GLU A 159 -13.03 3.70 -16.13
C GLU A 159 -13.13 2.25 -16.62
N THR A 160 -12.33 1.89 -17.61
CA THR A 160 -12.35 0.55 -18.22
C THR A 160 -11.40 -0.45 -17.53
N SER A 161 -10.68 -0.06 -16.48
CA SER A 161 -9.67 -0.90 -15.81
C SER A 161 -10.30 -2.12 -15.14
N GLN A 162 -9.60 -3.25 -15.20
CA GLN A 162 -10.01 -4.46 -14.50
C GLN A 162 -9.81 -4.38 -12.98
N TYR A 163 -9.05 -3.41 -12.49
CA TYR A 163 -8.78 -3.22 -11.07
C TYR A 163 -9.84 -2.28 -10.48
N GLY A 164 -10.60 -2.76 -9.50
CA GLY A 164 -11.71 -2.02 -8.90
C GLY A 164 -11.26 -0.72 -8.23
N LEU A 165 -10.16 -0.73 -7.49
CA LEU A 165 -9.62 0.48 -6.87
C LEU A 165 -9.11 1.53 -7.87
N THR A 166 -8.85 1.10 -9.11
CA THR A 166 -8.46 1.99 -10.21
C THR A 166 -9.68 2.49 -10.96
N SER A 167 -10.68 1.64 -11.23
CA SER A 167 -11.92 2.08 -11.89
C SER A 167 -12.70 3.08 -11.06
N GLU A 168 -12.67 2.98 -9.73
CA GLU A 168 -13.21 4.00 -8.82
C GLU A 168 -12.62 5.41 -9.03
N LEU A 169 -11.42 5.52 -9.62
CA LEU A 169 -10.80 6.81 -9.91
C LEU A 169 -11.57 7.61 -10.95
N SER A 170 -12.33 6.97 -11.84
CA SER A 170 -13.06 7.68 -12.90
C SER A 170 -14.23 8.51 -12.36
N ALA A 171 -14.62 8.30 -11.11
CA ALA A 171 -15.65 9.09 -10.43
C ALA A 171 -15.15 10.49 -10.00
N PHE A 172 -13.84 10.74 -9.99
CA PHE A 172 -13.30 12.06 -9.71
C PHE A 172 -13.28 12.92 -10.97
N VAL A 173 -13.50 14.22 -10.80
CA VAL A 173 -13.45 15.20 -11.91
C VAL A 173 -12.05 15.77 -12.08
N GLU A 174 -11.30 15.88 -10.99
CA GLU A 174 -9.96 16.46 -10.94
C GLU A 174 -9.04 15.61 -10.06
N TRP A 175 -7.73 15.87 -10.18
CA TRP A 175 -6.72 15.28 -9.33
C TRP A 175 -5.97 16.36 -8.57
N SER A 176 -6.17 16.41 -7.27
CA SER A 176 -5.64 17.48 -6.41
C SER A 176 -5.10 16.90 -5.10
N PRO A 177 -4.33 17.67 -4.30
CA PRO A 177 -3.87 17.26 -2.98
C PRO A 177 -4.99 16.70 -2.08
N THR A 178 -6.18 17.32 -2.15
CA THR A 178 -7.36 16.90 -1.39
C THR A 178 -7.78 15.49 -1.78
N ILE A 179 -7.95 15.22 -3.07
CA ILE A 179 -8.37 13.89 -3.57
C ILE A 179 -7.33 12.81 -3.25
N ILE A 180 -6.02 13.12 -3.38
CA ILE A 180 -4.95 12.18 -3.01
C ILE A 180 -5.05 11.80 -1.53
N ASN A 181 -5.29 12.77 -0.65
CA ASN A 181 -5.43 12.51 0.79
C ASN A 181 -6.70 11.72 1.13
N GLU A 182 -7.83 12.09 0.53
CA GLU A 182 -9.08 11.36 0.73
C GLU A 182 -8.97 9.91 0.27
N ARG A 183 -8.36 9.69 -0.90
CA ARG A 183 -8.10 8.34 -1.39
C ARG A 183 -7.18 7.58 -0.46
N GLN A 184 -6.07 8.19 -0.02
CA GLN A 184 -5.16 7.52 0.89
C GLN A 184 -5.81 7.16 2.23
N LYS A 185 -6.70 8.01 2.76
CA LYS A 185 -7.52 7.69 3.95
C LYS A 185 -8.43 6.50 3.75
N ARG A 186 -9.09 6.39 2.58
CA ARG A 186 -9.90 5.21 2.24
C ARG A 186 -9.04 3.95 2.15
N LEU A 187 -7.88 4.02 1.51
CA LEU A 187 -6.93 2.91 1.45
C LEU A 187 -6.41 2.51 2.84
N ALA A 188 -6.13 3.48 3.73
CA ALA A 188 -5.72 3.23 5.11
C ALA A 188 -6.80 2.46 5.90
N LYS A 189 -8.07 2.83 5.74
CA LYS A 189 -9.19 2.10 6.34
C LYS A 189 -9.30 0.67 5.79
N LEU A 190 -9.10 0.48 4.49
CA LEU A 190 -9.11 -0.86 3.90
C LEU A 190 -7.93 -1.70 4.43
N ALA A 191 -6.75 -1.09 4.56
CA ALA A 191 -5.51 -1.73 5.00
C ALA A 191 -5.64 -2.40 6.38
N THR A 192 -6.40 -1.82 7.33
CA THR A 192 -6.57 -2.41 8.67
C THR A 192 -7.20 -3.80 8.61
N SER A 193 -8.09 -4.03 7.62
CA SER A 193 -8.73 -5.34 7.40
C SER A 193 -7.82 -6.35 6.68
N VAL A 194 -6.91 -5.88 5.81
CA VAL A 194 -5.98 -6.72 5.04
C VAL A 194 -4.94 -7.35 5.97
N TRP A 195 -4.24 -6.49 6.72
CA TRP A 195 -3.13 -6.90 7.57
C TRP A 195 -3.59 -7.01 9.02
N ARG A 196 -4.58 -7.84 9.30
CA ARG A 196 -5.09 -8.04 10.67
C ARG A 196 -4.34 -9.15 11.39
N PHE A 197 -3.88 -8.88 12.61
CA PHE A 197 -3.35 -9.90 13.50
C PHE A 197 -4.50 -10.54 14.29
N PRO A 198 -4.59 -11.88 14.37
CA PRO A 198 -5.71 -12.58 15.02
C PRO A 198 -5.75 -12.46 16.54
#